data_AF-A0A1I7S3Y5-F1
#
_entry.id   AF-A0A1I7S3Y5-F1
#
_cell.length_a   1.000
_cell.length_b   1.000
_cell.length_c   1.000
_cell.angle_alpha   90.00
_cell.angle_beta   90.00
_cell.angle_gamma   90.00
#
_symmetry.space_group_name_H-M   'P 1'
#
loop_
_entity.id
_entity.type
_entity.pdbx_description
1 polymer ?
#
loop_
_entity_poly.entity_id
_entity_poly.type
_entity_poly.pdbx_seq_one_letter_code
_entity_poly.pdbx_strand_id
1 'polypeptide(L)'
;MSTKTKFSKEDELLLQDFSSSISTKTSVVFYVIAFLASLAPLYLFYAIHQMDVADSWFIWGAASVGVSYILAQAYKNVKHVTKHDVVRKRGEAITRDVNKQLAEDKNMSKKEKDERALWKKNEVADAEANHFTIFFNNVVFYASFIFLSFFLLQNANPIFNCLGSMYGAAGIAYLFSTAK
;
A
#
# COMPACT_ATOMS: atom_id res chain seq x y z
N MET A 1 34.32 -8.49 -23.98
CA MET A 1 34.45 -9.28 -22.74
C MET A 1 34.04 -8.35 -21.59
N SER A 2 32.79 -8.45 -21.12
CA SER A 2 32.24 -7.52 -20.11
C SER A 2 32.65 -8.01 -18.72
N THR A 3 33.47 -7.22 -18.04
CA THR A 3 33.94 -7.49 -16.68
C THR A 3 32.75 -7.45 -15.72
N LYS A 4 32.35 -8.61 -15.18
CA LYS A 4 31.39 -8.70 -14.06
C LYS A 4 32.07 -8.11 -12.82
N THR A 5 31.87 -6.83 -12.58
CA THR A 5 32.23 -6.20 -11.30
C THR A 5 31.37 -6.87 -10.22
N LYS A 6 31.99 -7.68 -9.34
CA LYS A 6 31.32 -8.22 -8.14
C LYS A 6 31.05 -7.04 -7.21
N PHE A 7 29.79 -6.70 -7.02
CA PHE A 7 29.38 -5.71 -6.01
C PHE A 7 29.70 -6.25 -4.61
N SER A 8 30.09 -5.36 -3.70
CA SER A 8 30.21 -5.71 -2.28
C SER A 8 28.81 -6.06 -1.74
N LYS A 9 28.72 -6.90 -0.71
CA LYS A 9 27.43 -7.22 -0.07
C LYS A 9 26.70 -5.96 0.41
N GLU A 10 27.45 -4.92 0.76
CA GLU A 10 26.91 -3.61 1.14
C GLU A 10 26.29 -2.88 -0.05
N ASP A 11 26.96 -2.89 -1.21
CA ASP A 11 26.42 -2.31 -2.44
C ASP A 11 25.18 -3.07 -2.93
N GLU A 12 25.15 -4.40 -2.78
CA GLU A 12 23.96 -5.21 -3.11
C GLU A 12 22.79 -4.94 -2.16
N LEU A 13 23.05 -4.74 -0.86
CA LEU A 13 22.02 -4.35 0.11
C LEU A 13 21.49 -2.95 -0.15
N LEU A 14 22.36 -1.99 -0.50
CA LEU A 14 21.95 -0.66 -0.92
C LEU A 14 21.12 -0.75 -2.21
N LEU A 15 21.60 -1.47 -3.23
CA LEU A 15 20.86 -1.68 -4.47
C LEU A 15 19.53 -2.39 -4.24
N GLN A 16 19.43 -3.28 -3.26
CA GLN A 16 18.19 -3.93 -2.87
C GLN A 16 17.22 -2.94 -2.22
N ASP A 17 17.69 -2.08 -1.32
CA ASP A 17 16.92 -0.99 -0.70
C ASP A 17 16.52 0.10 -1.72
N PHE A 18 17.28 0.26 -2.80
CA PHE A 18 17.00 1.15 -3.93
C PHE A 18 16.21 0.49 -5.07
N SER A 19 16.17 -0.85 -5.12
CA SER A 19 15.33 -1.56 -6.07
C SER A 19 13.87 -1.27 -5.74
N SER A 20 13.03 -1.02 -6.74
CA SER A 20 11.63 -0.68 -6.49
C SER A 20 10.77 -1.86 -6.00
N SER A 21 11.43 -2.97 -5.63
CA SER A 21 10.79 -4.12 -5.05
C SER A 21 10.28 -3.81 -3.64
N ILE A 22 9.00 -4.03 -3.42
CA ILE A 22 8.38 -3.84 -2.11
C ILE A 22 8.94 -4.91 -1.19
N SER A 23 9.54 -4.49 -0.07
CA SER A 23 10.04 -5.40 0.95
C SER A 23 8.97 -6.43 1.35
N THR A 24 9.36 -7.70 1.49
CA THR A 24 8.47 -8.80 1.91
C THR A 24 7.69 -8.45 3.18
N LYS A 25 8.34 -7.75 4.12
CA LYS A 25 7.71 -7.26 5.36
C LYS A 25 6.54 -6.31 5.06
N THR A 26 6.75 -5.32 4.20
CA THR A 26 5.70 -4.38 3.79
C THR A 26 4.58 -5.10 3.02
N SER A 27 4.92 -6.04 2.15
CA SER A 27 3.90 -6.83 1.43
C SER A 27 3.02 -7.61 2.39
N VAL A 28 3.57 -8.25 3.42
CA VAL A 28 2.78 -8.95 4.45
C VAL A 28 1.86 -7.99 5.19
N VAL A 29 2.39 -6.82 5.61
CA VAL A 29 1.57 -5.76 6.25
C VAL A 29 0.40 -5.35 5.35
N PHE A 30 0.62 -5.20 4.05
CA PHE A 30 -0.44 -4.88 3.10
C PHE A 30 -1.53 -5.96 3.03
N TYR A 31 -1.18 -7.24 2.99
CA TYR A 31 -2.17 -8.32 3.01
C TYR A 31 -2.96 -8.35 4.33
N VAL A 32 -2.31 -8.17 5.47
CA VAL A 32 -2.98 -8.16 6.78
C VAL A 32 -3.97 -6.99 6.86
N ILE A 33 -3.55 -5.79 6.47
CA ILE A 33 -4.43 -4.62 6.49
C ILE A 33 -5.57 -4.75 5.47
N ALA A 34 -5.29 -5.28 4.28
CA ALA A 34 -6.32 -5.52 3.27
C ALA A 34 -7.37 -6.55 3.75
N PHE A 35 -6.93 -7.59 4.48
CA PHE A 35 -7.83 -8.56 5.09
C PHE A 35 -8.69 -7.95 6.19
N LEU A 36 -8.10 -7.14 7.09
CA LEU A 36 -8.89 -6.43 8.10
C LEU A 36 -9.89 -5.45 7.45
N ALA A 37 -9.49 -4.79 6.37
CA ALA A 37 -10.36 -3.88 5.63
C ALA A 37 -11.53 -4.62 4.94
N SER A 38 -11.33 -5.84 4.44
CA SER A 38 -12.41 -6.62 3.83
C SER A 38 -13.42 -7.17 4.84
N LEU A 39 -13.08 -7.22 6.13
CA LEU A 39 -14.00 -7.64 7.19
C LEU A 39 -15.04 -6.56 7.55
N ALA A 40 -14.71 -5.28 7.46
CA ALA A 40 -15.62 -4.20 7.84
C ALA A 40 -16.93 -4.16 6.99
N PRO A 41 -16.87 -4.29 5.65
CA PRO A 41 -18.05 -4.42 4.80
C PRO A 41 -18.89 -5.67 5.13
N LEU A 42 -18.23 -6.79 5.40
CA LEU A 42 -18.91 -8.04 5.79
C LEU A 42 -19.67 -7.85 7.11
N TYR A 43 -19.04 -7.25 8.11
CA TYR A 43 -19.70 -6.94 9.38
C TYR A 43 -20.91 -6.01 9.19
N LEU A 44 -20.79 -5.01 8.34
CA LEU A 44 -21.89 -4.09 8.01
C LEU A 44 -23.06 -4.83 7.36
N PHE A 45 -22.80 -5.76 6.43
CA PHE A 45 -23.84 -6.60 5.83
C PHE A 45 -24.50 -7.54 6.82
N TYR A 46 -23.72 -8.13 7.72
CA TYR A 46 -24.25 -8.98 8.80
C TYR A 46 -25.19 -8.19 9.69
N ALA A 47 -24.79 -6.99 10.10
CA ALA A 47 -25.58 -6.15 10.99
C ALA A 47 -26.87 -5.63 10.36
N ILE A 48 -26.85 -5.21 9.08
CA ILE A 48 -28.00 -4.58 8.41
C ILE A 48 -28.98 -5.61 7.85
N HIS A 49 -28.46 -6.62 7.14
CA HIS A 49 -29.30 -7.57 6.41
C HIS A 49 -29.63 -8.83 7.22
N GLN A 50 -29.13 -8.94 8.47
CA GLN A 50 -29.28 -10.11 9.35
C GLN A 50 -29.03 -11.44 8.63
N MET A 51 -28.01 -11.46 7.76
CA MET A 51 -27.68 -12.65 6.99
C MET A 51 -27.15 -13.74 7.92
N ASP A 52 -27.69 -14.95 7.81
CA ASP A 52 -27.20 -16.08 8.58
C ASP A 52 -25.78 -16.46 8.10
N VAL A 53 -24.81 -16.27 8.98
CA VAL A 53 -23.40 -16.56 8.72
C VAL A 53 -23.18 -18.05 8.62
N ALA A 54 -23.97 -18.87 9.33
CA ALA A 54 -23.79 -20.33 9.36
C ALA A 54 -24.04 -20.96 7.98
N ASP A 55 -25.02 -20.45 7.24
CA ASP A 55 -25.41 -21.01 5.95
C ASP A 55 -24.50 -20.59 4.80
N SER A 56 -23.80 -19.46 4.92
CA SER A 56 -23.03 -18.85 3.82
C SER A 56 -21.57 -18.52 4.18
N TRP A 57 -21.02 -19.10 5.25
CA TRP A 57 -19.67 -18.80 5.73
C TRP A 57 -18.58 -18.99 4.66
N PHE A 58 -18.76 -19.96 3.76
CA PHE A 58 -17.82 -20.24 2.68
C PHE A 58 -17.77 -19.10 1.65
N ILE A 59 -18.91 -18.49 1.32
CA ILE A 59 -19.02 -17.36 0.39
C ILE A 59 -18.35 -16.13 1.00
N TRP A 60 -18.61 -15.88 2.28
CA TRP A 60 -18.04 -14.75 3.01
C TRP A 60 -16.52 -14.87 3.17
N GLY A 61 -16.05 -16.07 3.46
CA GLY A 61 -14.61 -16.39 3.51
C GLY A 61 -13.94 -16.17 2.17
N ALA A 62 -14.52 -16.72 1.08
CA ALA A 62 -14.00 -16.55 -0.27
C ALA A 62 -13.99 -15.07 -0.70
N ALA A 63 -15.05 -14.32 -0.38
CA ALA A 63 -15.15 -12.89 -0.64
C ALA A 63 -14.05 -12.10 0.08
N SER A 64 -13.85 -12.36 1.38
CA SER A 64 -12.81 -11.69 2.16
C SER A 64 -11.41 -11.96 1.60
N VAL A 65 -11.10 -13.21 1.27
CA VAL A 65 -9.79 -13.58 0.69
C VAL A 65 -9.61 -12.96 -0.70
N GLY A 66 -10.62 -13.02 -1.56
CA GLY A 66 -10.54 -12.44 -2.91
C GLY A 66 -10.37 -10.92 -2.90
N VAL A 67 -11.15 -10.22 -2.07
CA VAL A 67 -11.12 -8.75 -1.96
C VAL A 67 -9.82 -8.28 -1.32
N SER A 68 -9.37 -8.96 -0.26
CA SER A 68 -8.09 -8.64 0.37
C SER A 68 -6.90 -8.85 -0.58
N TYR A 69 -6.95 -9.87 -1.45
CA TYR A 69 -5.94 -10.04 -2.49
C TYR A 69 -5.92 -8.85 -3.46
N ILE A 70 -7.07 -8.45 -4.00
CA ILE A 70 -7.17 -7.33 -4.95
C ILE A 70 -6.70 -6.02 -4.31
N LEU A 71 -7.13 -5.72 -3.08
CA LEU A 71 -6.71 -4.55 -2.33
C LEU A 71 -5.21 -4.55 -2.03
N ALA A 72 -4.64 -5.69 -1.65
CA ALA A 72 -3.20 -5.79 -1.42
C ALA A 72 -2.39 -5.49 -2.69
N GLN A 73 -2.88 -5.88 -3.87
CA GLN A 73 -2.25 -5.51 -5.14
C GLN A 73 -2.41 -4.01 -5.44
N ALA A 74 -3.58 -3.42 -5.14
CA ALA A 74 -3.79 -1.98 -5.27
C ALA A 74 -2.84 -1.18 -4.38
N TYR A 75 -2.59 -1.65 -3.15
CA TYR A 75 -1.61 -1.03 -2.26
C TYR A 75 -0.21 -1.06 -2.86
N LYS A 76 0.22 -2.21 -3.41
CA LYS A 76 1.54 -2.31 -4.03
C LYS A 76 1.72 -1.33 -5.21
N ASN A 77 0.69 -1.18 -6.03
CA ASN A 77 0.72 -0.28 -7.19
C ASN A 77 0.88 1.19 -6.76
N VAL A 78 0.04 1.68 -5.85
CA VAL A 78 0.11 3.08 -5.38
C VAL A 78 1.41 3.36 -4.62
N LYS A 79 1.92 2.39 -3.84
CA LYS A 79 3.20 2.56 -3.13
C LYS A 79 4.33 2.90 -4.09
N HIS A 80 4.41 2.19 -5.22
CA HIS A 80 5.48 2.38 -6.19
C HIS A 80 5.47 3.80 -6.79
N VAL A 81 4.29 4.31 -7.16
CA VAL A 81 4.13 5.67 -7.70
C VAL A 81 4.40 6.72 -6.63
N THR A 82 3.82 6.53 -5.43
CA THR A 82 3.92 7.50 -4.33
C THR A 82 5.34 7.63 -3.81
N LYS A 83 6.11 6.53 -3.70
CA LYS A 83 7.51 6.57 -3.24
C LYS A 83 8.35 7.49 -4.11
N HIS A 84 8.19 7.42 -5.43
CA HIS A 84 8.89 8.30 -6.37
C HIS A 84 8.47 9.77 -6.20
N ASP A 85 7.18 10.04 -6.03
CA ASP A 85 6.68 11.40 -5.82
C ASP A 85 7.11 12.02 -4.50
N VAL A 86 7.17 11.23 -3.41
CA VAL A 86 7.66 11.71 -2.11
C VAL A 86 9.15 12.03 -2.19
N VAL A 87 9.96 11.18 -2.82
CA VAL A 87 11.38 11.47 -3.06
C VAL A 87 11.56 12.76 -3.86
N ARG A 88 10.74 12.98 -4.90
CA ARG A 88 10.79 14.20 -5.72
C ARG A 88 10.37 15.45 -4.95
N LYS A 89 9.30 15.39 -4.15
CA LYS A 89 8.73 16.57 -3.47
C LYS A 89 9.40 16.90 -2.14
N ARG A 90 9.85 15.89 -1.37
CA ARG A 90 10.42 16.06 -0.03
C ARG A 90 11.93 15.78 0.03
N GLY A 91 12.51 15.19 -1.01
CA GLY A 91 13.94 14.85 -1.03
C GLY A 91 14.85 16.06 -0.81
N GLU A 92 14.55 17.22 -1.39
CA GLU A 92 15.38 18.42 -1.23
C GLU A 92 15.32 18.97 0.20
N ALA A 93 14.14 18.99 0.81
CA ALA A 93 13.96 19.42 2.20
C ALA A 93 14.70 18.48 3.17
N ILE A 94 14.62 17.16 2.94
CA ILE A 94 15.30 16.15 3.76
C ILE A 94 16.83 16.26 3.61
N THR A 95 17.36 16.46 2.39
CA THR A 95 18.81 16.71 2.22
C THR A 95 19.25 17.94 2.99
N ARG A 96 18.47 19.02 2.94
CA ARG A 96 18.81 20.26 3.64
C ARG A 96 18.85 20.05 5.15
N ASP A 97 17.91 19.31 5.72
CA ASP A 97 17.86 19.04 7.16
C ASP A 97 18.96 18.09 7.61
N VAL A 98 19.24 17.04 6.84
CA VAL A 98 20.36 16.13 7.13
C VAL A 98 21.70 16.87 7.01
N ASN A 99 21.87 17.70 5.98
CA ASN A 99 23.09 18.52 5.84
C ASN A 99 23.27 19.52 7.00
N LYS A 100 22.19 20.07 7.56
CA LYS A 100 22.25 20.92 8.76
C LYS A 100 22.68 20.12 9.99
N GLN A 101 22.11 18.94 10.22
CA GLN A 101 22.46 18.10 11.37
C GLN A 101 23.90 17.57 11.29
N LEU A 102 24.37 17.26 10.08
CA LEU A 102 25.72 16.76 9.84
C LEU A 102 26.74 17.90 9.61
N ALA A 103 26.33 19.17 9.60
CA ALA A 103 27.25 20.31 9.45
C ALA A 103 28.12 20.51 10.69
N GLU A 104 27.61 20.15 11.87
CA GLU A 104 28.33 20.28 13.15
C GLU A 104 29.42 19.22 13.32
N ASP A 105 29.32 18.10 12.61
CA ASP A 105 30.23 16.97 12.74
C ASP A 105 31.39 17.08 11.72
N LYS A 106 32.51 17.65 12.18
CA LYS A 106 33.72 17.91 11.37
C LYS A 106 34.49 16.66 10.96
N ASN A 107 34.24 15.51 11.60
CA ASN A 107 35.00 14.28 11.40
C ASN A 107 34.45 13.35 10.31
N MET A 108 33.28 13.63 9.75
CA MET A 108 32.67 12.76 8.74
C MET A 108 33.06 13.15 7.31
N SER A 109 33.37 12.14 6.50
CA SER A 109 33.67 12.31 5.08
C SER A 109 32.43 12.79 4.30
N LYS A 110 32.63 13.58 3.24
CA LYS A 110 31.53 14.02 2.35
C LYS A 110 30.68 12.85 1.85
N LYS A 111 31.35 11.71 1.55
CA LYS A 111 30.69 10.49 1.08
C LYS A 111 29.73 9.90 2.13
N GLU A 112 30.13 9.86 3.40
CA GLU A 112 29.28 9.35 4.49
C GLU A 112 28.08 10.27 4.76
N LYS A 113 28.27 11.59 4.60
CA LYS A 113 27.16 12.56 4.75
C LYS A 113 26.11 12.38 3.66
N ASP A 114 26.54 12.20 2.42
CA ASP A 114 25.63 11.96 1.29
C ASP A 114 24.89 10.63 1.44
N GLU A 115 25.57 9.58 1.93
CA GLU A 115 24.98 8.27 2.17
C GLU A 115 23.91 8.31 3.27
N ARG A 116 24.17 9.00 4.39
CA ARG A 116 23.16 9.20 5.45
C ARG A 116 21.96 10.00 4.96
N ALA A 117 22.18 11.04 4.14
CA ALA A 117 21.10 11.81 3.54
C ALA A 117 20.25 10.95 2.60
N LEU A 118 20.90 10.10 1.81
CA LEU A 118 20.25 9.16 0.90
C LEU A 118 19.42 8.12 1.67
N TRP A 119 19.98 7.55 2.74
CA TRP A 119 19.28 6.58 3.59
C TRP A 119 18.06 7.20 4.27
N LYS A 120 18.21 8.41 4.83
CA LYS A 120 17.09 9.10 5.50
C LYS A 120 15.97 9.46 4.54
N LYS A 121 16.30 9.86 3.31
CA LYS A 121 15.31 10.08 2.26
C LYS A 121 14.52 8.81 1.94
N ASN A 122 15.22 7.68 1.78
CA ASN A 122 14.57 6.42 1.44
C ASN A 122 13.64 5.97 2.58
N GLU A 123 14.10 6.06 3.83
CA GLU A 123 13.32 5.71 5.02
C GLU A 123 12.03 6.54 5.13
N VAL A 124 12.15 7.88 5.02
CA VAL A 124 10.98 8.78 5.10
C VAL A 124 10.04 8.56 3.92
N ALA A 125 10.57 8.39 2.72
CA ALA A 125 9.77 8.13 1.54
C ALA A 125 9.00 6.81 1.64
N ASP A 126 9.63 5.74 2.16
CA ASP A 126 8.96 4.46 2.36
C ASP A 126 7.87 4.53 3.43
N ALA A 127 8.12 5.22 4.54
CA ALA A 127 7.13 5.39 5.61
C ALA A 127 5.91 6.20 5.13
N GLU A 128 6.14 7.37 4.53
CA GLU A 128 5.06 8.21 3.99
C GLU A 128 4.28 7.49 2.89
N ALA A 129 4.98 6.83 1.96
CA ALA A 129 4.34 6.09 0.88
C ALA A 129 3.50 4.92 1.42
N ASN A 130 3.97 4.19 2.45
CA ASN A 130 3.19 3.11 3.06
C ASN A 130 1.88 3.64 3.65
N HIS A 131 1.93 4.67 4.49
CA HIS A 131 0.75 5.21 5.15
C HIS A 131 -0.24 5.81 4.16
N PHE A 132 0.25 6.62 3.21
CA PHE A 132 -0.60 7.25 2.20
C PHE A 132 -1.30 6.20 1.32
N THR A 133 -0.55 5.19 0.87
CA THR A 133 -1.09 4.11 0.05
C THR A 133 -2.23 3.37 0.73
N ILE A 134 -2.03 3.00 2.00
CA ILE A 134 -3.04 2.29 2.80
C ILE A 134 -4.28 3.17 2.96
N PHE A 135 -4.09 4.43 3.33
CA PHE A 135 -5.20 5.36 3.54
C PHE A 135 -5.99 5.59 2.25
N PHE A 136 -5.32 5.99 1.17
CA PHE A 136 -5.96 6.37 -0.09
C PHE A 136 -6.78 5.22 -0.69
N ASN A 137 -6.20 4.02 -0.79
CA ASN A 137 -6.91 2.88 -1.36
C ASN A 137 -8.09 2.44 -0.47
N ASN A 138 -7.96 2.48 0.87
CA ASN A 138 -9.08 2.18 1.77
C ASN A 138 -10.21 3.20 1.63
N VAL A 139 -9.90 4.49 1.51
CA VAL A 139 -10.91 5.53 1.29
C VAL A 139 -11.66 5.29 -0.02
N VAL A 140 -10.95 5.03 -1.12
CA VAL A 140 -11.57 4.71 -2.42
C VAL A 140 -12.44 3.45 -2.33
N PHE A 141 -11.95 2.41 -1.65
CA PHE A 141 -12.68 1.16 -1.44
C PHE A 141 -13.97 1.38 -0.66
N TYR A 142 -13.92 1.99 0.52
CA TYR A 142 -15.12 2.21 1.34
C TYR A 142 -16.12 3.16 0.70
N ALA A 143 -15.65 4.25 0.08
CA ALA A 143 -16.53 5.19 -0.62
C ALA A 143 -17.25 4.50 -1.79
N SER A 144 -16.52 3.73 -2.60
CA SER A 144 -17.10 2.98 -3.72
C SER A 144 -18.02 1.87 -3.24
N PHE A 145 -17.67 1.18 -2.16
CA PHE A 145 -18.50 0.13 -1.56
C PHE A 145 -19.84 0.67 -1.07
N ILE A 146 -19.83 1.78 -0.32
CA ILE A 146 -21.07 2.42 0.16
C ILE A 146 -21.92 2.85 -1.04
N PHE A 147 -21.31 3.48 -2.05
CA PHE A 147 -22.04 3.91 -3.24
C PHE A 147 -22.66 2.73 -4.00
N LEU A 148 -21.89 1.68 -4.26
CA LEU A 148 -22.36 0.48 -4.95
C LEU A 148 -23.47 -0.21 -4.16
N SER A 149 -23.29 -0.37 -2.86
CA SER A 149 -24.17 -1.18 -2.03
C SER A 149 -25.52 -0.50 -1.74
N PHE A 150 -25.48 0.78 -1.39
CA PHE A 150 -26.68 1.52 -0.96
C PHE A 150 -27.40 2.24 -2.08
N PHE A 151 -26.74 2.55 -3.20
CA PHE A 151 -27.37 3.31 -4.29
C PHE A 151 -27.59 2.47 -5.54
N LEU A 152 -26.59 1.68 -5.98
CA LEU A 152 -26.69 0.90 -7.21
C LEU A 152 -27.37 -0.47 -7.01
N LEU A 153 -26.97 -1.22 -5.98
CA LEU A 153 -27.40 -2.60 -5.73
C LEU A 153 -28.44 -2.72 -4.62
N GLN A 154 -29.05 -1.61 -4.20
CA GLN A 154 -30.00 -1.56 -3.07
C GLN A 154 -31.16 -2.56 -3.17
N ASN A 155 -31.66 -2.83 -4.39
CA ASN A 155 -32.78 -3.74 -4.63
C ASN A 155 -32.34 -5.18 -4.96
N ALA A 156 -31.03 -5.43 -5.01
CA ALA A 156 -30.51 -6.77 -5.27
C ALA A 156 -30.60 -7.63 -4.01
N ASN A 157 -30.62 -8.96 -4.19
CA ASN A 157 -30.55 -9.90 -3.08
C ASN A 157 -29.27 -9.63 -2.25
N PRO A 158 -29.32 -9.71 -0.90
CA PRO A 158 -28.22 -9.34 -0.02
C PRO A 158 -26.87 -10.00 -0.34
N ILE A 159 -26.88 -11.27 -0.77
CA ILE A 159 -25.65 -11.98 -1.16
C ILE A 159 -25.04 -11.35 -2.42
N PHE A 160 -25.86 -11.09 -3.43
CA PHE A 160 -25.41 -10.48 -4.69
C PHE A 160 -24.99 -9.03 -4.49
N ASN A 161 -25.68 -8.28 -3.63
CA ASN A 161 -25.30 -6.92 -3.26
C ASN A 161 -23.93 -6.93 -2.54
N CYS A 162 -23.75 -7.80 -1.55
CA CYS A 162 -22.49 -7.92 -0.79
C CYS A 162 -21.31 -8.25 -1.71
N LEU A 163 -21.42 -9.34 -2.50
CA LEU A 163 -20.35 -9.75 -3.41
C LEU A 163 -20.10 -8.71 -4.49
N GLY A 164 -21.14 -8.23 -5.16
CA GLY A 164 -21.04 -7.25 -6.23
C GLY A 164 -20.40 -5.95 -5.76
N SER A 165 -20.82 -5.45 -4.59
CA SER A 165 -20.27 -4.21 -4.02
C SER A 165 -18.84 -4.38 -3.54
N MET A 166 -18.51 -5.48 -2.87
CA MET A 166 -17.15 -5.72 -2.38
C MET A 166 -16.15 -5.90 -3.52
N TYR A 167 -16.43 -6.79 -4.48
CA TYR A 167 -15.55 -7.01 -5.63
C TYR A 167 -15.53 -5.81 -6.57
N GLY A 168 -16.67 -5.15 -6.79
CA GLY A 168 -16.75 -3.94 -7.59
C GLY A 168 -15.92 -2.80 -6.99
N ALA A 169 -16.06 -2.53 -5.69
CA ALA A 169 -15.28 -1.51 -5.00
C ALA A 169 -13.78 -1.82 -4.98
N ALA A 170 -13.40 -3.09 -4.77
CA ALA A 170 -12.00 -3.50 -4.82
C ALA A 170 -11.41 -3.35 -6.23
N GLY A 171 -12.19 -3.70 -7.26
CA GLY A 171 -11.84 -3.51 -8.66
C GLY A 171 -11.66 -2.03 -9.03
N ILE A 172 -12.54 -1.15 -8.54
CA ILE A 172 -12.41 0.30 -8.70
C ILE A 172 -11.14 0.79 -8.01
N ALA A 173 -10.90 0.43 -6.75
CA ALA A 173 -9.68 0.80 -6.03
C ALA A 173 -8.43 0.33 -6.79
N TYR A 174 -8.44 -0.89 -7.32
CA TYR A 174 -7.37 -1.41 -8.16
C TYR A 174 -7.20 -0.62 -9.46
N LEU A 175 -8.28 -0.26 -10.16
CA LEU A 175 -8.20 0.54 -11.38
C LEU A 175 -7.57 1.92 -11.11
N PHE A 176 -8.02 2.61 -10.05
CA PHE A 176 -7.41 3.87 -9.62
C PHE A 176 -5.95 3.70 -9.20
N SER A 177 -5.57 2.54 -8.64
CA SER A 177 -4.17 2.24 -8.31
C SER A 177 -3.26 2.12 -9.53
N THR A 178 -3.82 1.79 -10.69
CA THR A 178 -3.10 1.62 -11.97
C THR A 178 -3.12 2.87 -12.85
N ALA A 179 -4.00 3.83 -12.55
CA ALA A 179 -4.07 5.10 -13.27
C ALA A 179 -2.81 5.92 -12.98
N LYS A 180 -2.09 6.30 -14.03
CA LYS A 180 -0.86 7.11 -13.98
C LYS A 180 -1.17 8.59 -14.06
#